data_AF-A0A2Y9AK50-F1
#
_entry.id   AF-A0A2Y9AK50-F1
#
_cell.length_a   1.000
_cell.length_b   1.000
_cell.length_c   1.000
_cell.angle_alpha   90.00
_cell.angle_beta   90.00
_cell.angle_gamma   90.00
#
_symmetry.space_group_name_H-M   'P 1'
#
loop_
_entity.id
_entity.type
_entity.pdbx_description
1 polymer ?
#
loop_
_entity_poly.entity_id
_entity_poly.type
_entity_poly.pdbx_seq_one_letter_code
_entity_poly.pdbx_strand_id
1 'polypeptide(L)'
;MYRALFLLPLLAACAAELPSVEGSISEAARAAPAPRLIPTGPVLAARDAPVRAQSAEVELTARAARLRQAVAGAAPLPGPTLEARGADLRRRADALRAAPL
;
A
#
# COMPACT_ATOMS: atom_id res chain seq x y z
N MET A 1 35.97 -1.09 -0.73
CA MET A 1 36.44 -1.13 -2.14
C MET A 1 36.51 -2.56 -2.71
N TYR A 2 36.85 -3.60 -1.94
CA TYR A 2 36.85 -5.00 -2.41
C TYR A 2 35.47 -5.58 -2.79
N ARG A 3 34.38 -5.05 -2.21
CA ARG A 3 33.01 -5.51 -2.50
C ARG A 3 32.56 -5.22 -3.94
N ALA A 4 33.05 -4.14 -4.55
CA ALA A 4 32.80 -3.83 -5.96
C ALA A 4 33.59 -4.77 -6.89
N LEU A 5 34.81 -5.16 -6.48
CA LEU A 5 35.65 -6.09 -7.23
C LEU A 5 35.04 -7.50 -7.27
N PHE A 6 34.36 -7.92 -6.20
CA PHE A 6 33.74 -9.25 -6.10
C PHE A 6 32.45 -9.38 -6.93
N LEU A 7 31.83 -8.26 -7.35
CA LEU A 7 30.61 -8.27 -8.17
C LEU A 7 30.90 -8.43 -9.67
N LEU A 8 32.08 -8.01 -10.14
CA LEU A 8 32.52 -8.17 -11.54
C LEU A 8 32.47 -9.63 -12.06
N PRO A 9 32.94 -10.66 -11.33
CA PRO A 9 32.84 -12.03 -11.82
C PRO A 9 31.40 -12.57 -11.86
N LEU A 10 30.50 -12.08 -11.00
CA LEU A 10 29.07 -12.46 -11.07
C LEU A 10 28.40 -11.90 -12.33
N LEU A 11 28.73 -10.69 -12.76
CA LEU A 11 28.20 -10.13 -14.01
C LEU A 11 28.71 -10.88 -15.24
N ALA A 12 29.96 -11.34 -15.23
CA ALA A 12 30.53 -12.12 -16.32
C ALA A 12 29.86 -13.51 -16.46
N ALA A 13 29.47 -14.13 -15.34
CA ALA A 13 28.75 -15.40 -15.35
C ALA A 13 27.34 -15.29 -15.94
N CYS A 14 26.64 -14.17 -15.71
CA CYS A 14 25.35 -13.91 -16.35
C CYS A 14 25.45 -13.68 -17.87
N ALA A 15 26.62 -13.26 -18.37
CA ALA A 15 26.84 -13.00 -19.79
C ALA A 15 27.14 -14.26 -20.63
N ALA A 16 27.53 -15.37 -20.01
CA ALA A 16 27.97 -16.56 -20.72
C ALA A 16 26.85 -17.30 -21.48
N GLU A 17 25.60 -17.17 -21.03
CA GLU A 17 24.42 -17.82 -21.65
C GLU A 17 23.53 -16.84 -22.42
N LEU A 18 23.87 -15.55 -22.44
CA LEU A 18 23.09 -14.56 -23.18
C LEU A 18 23.39 -14.70 -24.69
N PRO A 19 22.38 -14.91 -25.53
CA PRO A 19 22.59 -14.95 -26.98
C PRO A 19 23.16 -13.62 -27.45
N SER A 20 24.01 -13.66 -28.48
CA SER A 20 24.58 -12.46 -29.10
C SER A 20 23.46 -11.52 -29.54
N VAL A 21 23.42 -10.32 -28.96
CA VAL A 21 22.44 -9.28 -29.31
C VAL A 21 22.52 -8.95 -30.80
N GLU A 22 23.72 -8.97 -31.38
CA GLU A 22 23.96 -8.63 -32.78
C GLU A 22 23.32 -9.61 -33.77
N GLY A 23 23.13 -10.87 -33.34
CA GLY A 23 22.41 -11.89 -34.12
C GLY A 23 20.89 -11.87 -33.90
N SER A 24 20.40 -11.22 -32.83
CA SER A 24 18.99 -11.16 -32.48
C SER A 24 18.21 -10.06 -33.21
N ILE A 25 18.92 -9.08 -33.79
CA ILE A 25 18.32 -7.96 -34.51
C ILE A 25 18.26 -8.32 -36.00
N SER A 26 17.05 -8.41 -36.54
CA SER A 26 16.84 -8.69 -37.97
C SER A 26 17.33 -7.56 -38.87
N GLU A 27 17.66 -7.85 -40.13
CA GLU A 27 17.97 -6.80 -41.12
C GLU A 27 16.82 -5.80 -41.30
N ALA A 28 15.57 -6.30 -41.25
CA ALA A 28 14.38 -5.46 -41.30
C ALA A 28 14.32 -4.48 -40.11
N ALA A 29 14.70 -4.92 -38.90
CA ALA A 29 14.76 -4.06 -37.73
C ALA A 29 15.92 -3.04 -37.81
N ARG A 30 17.06 -3.41 -38.42
CA ARG A 30 18.19 -2.48 -38.66
C ARG A 30 17.87 -1.41 -39.70
N ALA A 31 17.10 -1.78 -40.73
CA ALA A 31 16.65 -0.86 -41.77
C ALA A 31 15.45 0.00 -41.35
N ALA A 32 14.83 -0.29 -40.20
CA ALA A 32 13.68 0.46 -39.73
C ALA A 32 14.07 1.89 -39.32
N PRO A 33 13.20 2.89 -39.56
CA PRO A 33 13.40 4.22 -39.03
C PRO A 33 13.51 4.20 -37.51
N ALA A 34 14.36 5.07 -36.96
CA ALA A 34 14.47 5.23 -35.52
C ALA A 34 13.08 5.56 -34.92
N PRO A 35 12.67 4.87 -33.83
CA PRO A 35 11.38 5.14 -33.22
C PRO A 35 11.37 6.55 -32.66
N ARG A 36 10.23 7.24 -32.82
CA ARG A 36 10.03 8.53 -32.19
C ARG A 36 9.80 8.32 -30.69
N LEU A 37 10.75 8.75 -29.87
CA LEU A 37 10.62 8.69 -28.42
C LEU A 37 9.56 9.68 -27.96
N ILE A 38 8.59 9.22 -27.16
CA ILE A 38 7.61 10.08 -26.51
C ILE A 38 8.26 10.66 -25.26
N PRO A 39 8.34 12.00 -25.10
CA PRO A 39 8.89 12.61 -23.90
C PRO A 39 8.08 12.17 -22.67
N THR A 40 8.75 11.53 -21.71
CA THR A 40 8.11 11.07 -20.48
C THR A 40 7.92 12.20 -19.45
N GLY A 41 8.54 13.36 -19.65
CA GLY A 41 8.46 14.52 -18.75
C GLY A 41 7.04 14.85 -18.27
N PRO A 42 6.05 15.01 -19.16
CA PRO A 42 4.66 15.26 -18.75
C PRO A 42 4.02 14.12 -17.94
N VAL A 43 4.35 12.87 -18.26
CA VAL A 43 3.85 11.68 -17.55
C VAL A 43 4.47 11.58 -16.15
N LEU A 44 5.76 11.89 -16.05
CA LEU A 44 6.49 11.90 -14.78
C LEU A 44 6.06 13.08 -13.91
N ALA A 45 5.82 14.26 -14.49
CA ALA A 45 5.30 15.42 -13.76
C ALA A 45 3.90 15.17 -13.19
N ALA A 46 3.06 14.37 -13.87
CA ALA A 46 1.75 13.97 -13.36
C ALA A 46 1.82 13.03 -12.14
N ARG A 47 2.96 12.36 -11.92
CA ARG A 47 3.17 11.48 -10.76
C ARG A 47 3.33 12.27 -9.46
N ASP A 48 3.90 13.46 -9.55
CA ASP A 48 4.14 14.34 -8.40
C ASP A 48 2.93 15.23 -8.09
N ALA A 49 1.89 15.19 -8.94
CA ALA A 49 0.64 15.87 -8.67
C ALA A 49 -0.03 15.22 -7.44
N PRO A 50 -0.52 16.01 -6.46
CA PRO A 50 -1.16 15.48 -5.28
C PRO A 50 -2.37 14.64 -5.68
N VAL A 51 -2.29 13.34 -5.41
CA VAL A 51 -3.36 12.39 -5.76
C VAL A 51 -4.53 12.62 -4.81
N ARG A 52 -5.76 12.49 -5.31
CA ARG A 52 -7.00 12.59 -4.53
C ARG A 52 -6.99 11.77 -3.23
N ALA A 53 -6.26 10.65 -3.23
CA ALA A 53 -6.06 9.80 -2.06
C ALA A 53 -5.29 10.50 -0.93
N GLN A 54 -4.25 11.27 -1.25
CA GLN A 54 -3.42 11.97 -0.26
C GLN A 54 -4.19 13.12 0.40
N SER A 55 -4.99 13.87 -0.40
CA SER A 55 -5.90 14.88 0.17
C SER A 55 -6.97 14.25 1.08
N ALA A 56 -7.52 13.10 0.68
CA ALA A 56 -8.49 12.38 1.49
C ALA A 56 -7.87 11.86 2.80
N GLU A 57 -6.64 11.38 2.77
CA GLU A 57 -5.91 10.93 3.96
C GLU A 57 -5.71 12.05 4.98
N VAL A 58 -5.32 13.25 4.51
CA VAL A 58 -5.16 14.43 5.36
C VAL A 58 -6.49 14.81 6.00
N GLU A 59 -7.58 14.83 5.23
CA GLU A 59 -8.92 15.14 5.73
C GLU A 59 -9.39 14.12 6.78
N LEU A 60 -9.23 12.83 6.50
CA LEU A 60 -9.64 11.74 7.38
C LEU A 60 -8.83 11.75 8.68
N THR A 61 -7.52 11.98 8.60
CA THR A 61 -6.65 12.13 9.77
C THR A 61 -7.09 13.30 10.65
N ALA A 62 -7.37 14.45 10.04
CA ALA A 62 -7.85 15.62 10.77
C ALA A 62 -9.22 15.36 11.41
N ARG A 63 -10.13 14.68 10.71
CA ARG A 63 -11.44 14.29 11.25
C ARG A 63 -11.30 13.32 12.41
N ALA A 64 -10.44 12.32 12.29
CA ALA A 64 -10.17 11.36 13.36
C ALA A 64 -9.62 12.05 14.62
N ALA A 65 -8.71 13.01 14.46
CA ALA A 65 -8.18 13.79 15.58
C ALA A 65 -9.30 14.56 16.31
N ARG A 66 -10.18 15.25 15.56
CA ARG A 66 -11.34 15.94 16.14
C ARG A 66 -12.28 15.00 16.89
N LEU A 67 -12.55 13.82 16.34
CA LEU A 67 -13.39 12.82 17.00
C LEU A 67 -12.76 12.31 18.30
N ARG A 68 -11.44 12.04 18.32
CA ARG A 68 -10.74 11.63 19.54
C ARG A 68 -10.79 12.70 20.62
N GLN A 69 -10.60 13.97 20.25
CA GLN A 69 -10.73 15.09 21.18
C GLN A 69 -12.15 15.21 21.74
N ALA A 70 -13.17 15.09 20.88
CA ALA A 70 -14.56 15.12 21.29
C ALA A 70 -14.92 13.98 22.27
N VAL A 71 -14.42 12.77 22.01
CA VAL A 71 -14.63 11.61 22.90
C VAL A 71 -13.89 11.79 24.23
N ALA A 72 -12.66 12.28 24.21
CA ALA A 72 -11.89 12.51 25.44
C ALA A 72 -12.52 13.58 26.35
N GLY A 73 -13.21 14.56 25.77
CA GLY A 73 -13.94 15.59 26.51
C GLY A 73 -15.40 15.24 26.85
N ALA A 74 -15.91 14.11 26.36
CA ALA A 74 -17.30 13.73 26.61
C ALA A 74 -17.45 13.14 28.02
N ALA A 75 -18.40 13.68 28.79
CA ALA A 75 -18.81 13.06 30.04
C ALA A 75 -19.44 11.68 29.77
N PRO A 76 -19.28 10.70 30.68
CA PRO A 76 -19.94 9.41 30.55
C PRO A 76 -21.45 9.60 30.38
N LEU A 77 -22.03 8.92 29.38
CA LEU A 77 -23.47 8.91 29.21
C LEU A 77 -24.13 8.37 30.48
N PRO A 78 -25.21 9.00 30.97
CA PRO A 78 -25.94 8.47 32.11
C PRO A 78 -26.53 7.10 31.77
N GLY A 79 -26.20 6.10 32.58
CA GLY A 79 -26.68 4.72 32.41
C GLY A 79 -25.68 3.68 32.90
N PRO A 80 -26.07 2.39 32.87
CA PRO A 80 -25.19 1.30 33.28
C PRO A 80 -23.97 1.22 32.36
N THR A 81 -22.79 0.99 32.95
CA THR A 81 -21.52 0.87 32.23
C THR A 81 -21.54 -0.28 31.22
N LEU A 82 -20.60 -0.28 30.29
CA LEU A 82 -20.47 -1.38 29.32
C LEU A 82 -20.17 -2.71 30.02
N GLU A 83 -19.39 -2.72 31.12
CA GLU A 83 -19.20 -3.95 31.89
C GLU A 83 -20.51 -4.44 32.50
N ALA A 84 -21.30 -3.54 33.10
CA ALA A 84 -22.58 -3.89 33.71
C ALA A 84 -23.58 -4.44 32.68
N ARG A 85 -23.68 -3.80 31.50
CA ARG A 85 -24.49 -4.31 30.39
C ARG A 85 -23.98 -5.65 29.87
N GLY A 86 -22.66 -5.81 29.73
CA GLY A 86 -22.05 -7.06 29.30
C GLY A 86 -22.30 -8.21 30.27
N ALA A 87 -22.24 -7.94 31.58
CA ALA A 87 -22.58 -8.91 32.61
C ALA A 87 -24.06 -9.32 32.54
N ASP A 88 -24.95 -8.37 32.30
CA ASP A 88 -26.37 -8.65 32.15
C ASP A 88 -26.68 -9.50 30.91
N LEU A 89 -26.08 -9.16 29.76
CA LEU A 89 -26.23 -9.94 28.53
C LEU A 89 -25.73 -11.38 28.69
N ARG A 90 -24.60 -11.58 29.38
CA ARG A 90 -24.08 -12.93 29.69
C ARG A 90 -25.08 -13.73 30.53
N ARG A 91 -25.58 -13.15 31.63
CA ARG A 91 -26.62 -13.79 32.45
C ARG A 91 -27.84 -14.19 31.62
N ARG A 92 -28.33 -13.29 30.77
CA ARG A 92 -29.50 -13.55 29.92
C ARG A 92 -29.23 -14.65 28.91
N ALA A 93 -28.03 -14.68 28.31
CA ALA A 93 -27.62 -15.73 27.40
C ALA A 93 -27.55 -17.09 28.11
N ASP A 94 -27.01 -17.14 29.33
CA ASP A 94 -26.95 -18.37 30.12
C ASP A 94 -28.34 -18.88 30.50
N ALA A 95 -29.25 -17.97 30.88
CA ALA A 95 -30.65 -18.31 31.14
C ALA A 95 -31.35 -18.88 29.90
N LEU A 96 -31.11 -18.31 28.72
CA LEU A 96 -31.67 -18.82 27.46
C LEU A 96 -31.11 -20.20 27.10
N ARG A 97 -29.82 -20.46 27.33
CA ARG A 97 -29.22 -21.78 27.10
C ARG A 97 -29.75 -22.84 28.05
N ALA A 98 -30.11 -22.46 29.27
CA ALA A 98 -30.65 -23.35 30.29
C ALA A 98 -32.17 -23.58 30.15
N ALA A 99 -32.85 -22.83 29.28
CA ALA A 99 -34.28 -23.01 29.05
C ALA A 99 -34.52 -24.30 28.24
N PRO A 100 -35.46 -25.17 28.66
CA PRO A 100 -35.87 -26.31 27.85
C PRO A 100 -36.58 -25.81 26.57
N LEU A 101 -36.28 -26.47 25.45
CA LEU A 101 -36.92 -26.21 24.15
C LEU A 101 -38.40 -26.62 24.16
#